data_AF-A0A1C0SYN9-F1
#
_entry.id   AF-A0A1C0SYN9-F1
#
_cell.length_a   1.000
_cell.length_b   1.000
_cell.length_c   1.000
_cell.angle_alpha   90.00
_cell.angle_beta   90.00
_cell.angle_gamma   90.00
#
_symmetry.space_group_name_H-M   'P 1'
#
loop_
_entity.id
_entity.type
_entity.pdbx_description
1 polymer ?
#
loop_
_entity_poly.entity_id
_entity_poly.type
_entity_poly.pdbx_seq_one_letter_code
_entity_poly.pdbx_strand_id
1 'polypeptide(L)'
;MFRVTVSALATLWFFGFASPAAAGAERVVEALFACDTDFFEVLKSERSAFSSQEVRTVFYEHLRTDIVEFDPPVEVLGLRLTSYRQDTVLNYGLRPSAFSWGFQVDETPVGTALALRKYFPGEKPFRGTVDMLQATKGYPDQPGKLFAISKPRLAGETGANLECHSGRKDLGNIWSLPDVVDLFSETWASGSRWQAWIFGWLD
;
A
#
# COMPACT_ATOMS: atom_id res chain seq x y z
N MET A 1 24.06 -55.97 -34.27
CA MET A 1 23.96 -55.57 -32.84
C MET A 1 23.64 -54.09 -32.79
N PHE A 2 22.37 -53.72 -32.63
CA PHE A 2 21.92 -52.32 -32.57
C PHE A 2 21.90 -51.87 -31.10
N ARG A 3 22.73 -50.88 -30.74
CA ARG A 3 22.68 -50.19 -29.44
C ARG A 3 21.67 -49.05 -29.56
N VAL A 4 20.53 -49.17 -28.89
CA VAL A 4 19.58 -48.08 -28.69
C VAL A 4 20.01 -47.31 -27.45
N THR A 5 20.48 -46.08 -27.64
CA THR A 5 20.69 -45.10 -26.56
C THR A 5 19.35 -44.44 -26.26
N VAL A 6 18.80 -44.72 -25.08
CA VAL A 6 17.61 -44.03 -24.55
C VAL A 6 18.08 -42.70 -23.94
N SER A 7 17.75 -41.59 -24.60
CA SER A 7 17.93 -40.25 -24.06
C SER A 7 16.87 -40.01 -22.97
N ALA A 8 17.31 -39.95 -21.71
CA ALA A 8 16.47 -39.54 -20.60
C ALA A 8 16.25 -38.01 -20.66
N LEU A 9 15.03 -37.59 -21.01
CA LEU A 9 14.57 -36.21 -20.84
C LEU A 9 14.37 -35.94 -19.35
N ALA A 10 15.28 -35.17 -18.75
CA ALA A 10 15.08 -34.60 -17.43
C ALA A 10 14.07 -33.45 -17.53
N THR A 11 12.84 -33.69 -17.11
CA THR A 11 11.84 -32.65 -16.86
C THR A 11 12.22 -31.92 -15.58
N LEU A 12 12.79 -30.72 -15.73
CA LEU A 12 13.01 -29.78 -14.62
C LEU A 12 11.65 -29.23 -14.18
N TRP A 13 11.13 -29.74 -13.08
CA TRP A 13 9.99 -29.17 -12.38
C TRP A 13 10.46 -27.91 -11.66
N PHE A 14 10.13 -26.74 -12.21
CA PHE A 14 10.22 -25.48 -11.47
C PHE A 14 9.15 -25.48 -10.39
N PHE A 15 9.49 -25.95 -9.20
CA PHE A 15 8.76 -25.55 -8.00
C PHE A 15 8.95 -24.04 -7.85
N GLY A 16 7.89 -23.27 -8.12
CA GLY A 16 7.89 -21.82 -8.01
C GLY A 16 8.02 -21.41 -6.55
N PHE A 17 9.26 -21.20 -6.09
CA PHE A 17 9.51 -20.46 -4.86
C PHE A 17 9.19 -19.00 -5.14
N ALA A 18 8.24 -18.42 -4.41
CA ALA A 18 8.06 -16.99 -4.39
C ALA A 18 9.41 -16.34 -4.01
N SER A 19 9.83 -15.30 -4.73
CA SER A 19 11.07 -14.61 -4.41
C SER A 19 10.96 -14.00 -3.00
N PRO A 20 12.07 -13.83 -2.25
CA PRO A 20 12.04 -13.18 -0.94
C PRO A 20 11.36 -11.79 -0.97
N ALA A 21 11.53 -11.05 -2.07
CA ALA A 21 10.86 -9.77 -2.29
C ALA A 21 9.33 -9.92 -2.39
N ALA A 22 8.84 -10.91 -3.15
CA ALA A 22 7.40 -11.18 -3.24
C ALA A 22 6.79 -11.56 -1.87
N ALA A 23 7.50 -12.40 -1.10
CA ALA A 23 7.07 -12.78 0.24
C ALA A 23 7.12 -11.61 1.25
N GLY A 24 8.07 -10.68 1.08
CA GLY A 24 8.14 -9.43 1.86
C GLY A 24 6.97 -8.50 1.55
N ALA A 25 6.70 -8.26 0.27
CA ALA A 25 5.56 -7.45 -0.16
C ALA A 25 4.22 -8.03 0.33
N GLU A 26 4.05 -9.36 0.30
CA GLU A 26 2.83 -10.03 0.78
C GLU A 26 2.63 -9.76 2.26
N ARG A 27 3.66 -9.94 3.08
CA ARG A 27 3.60 -9.66 4.52
C ARG A 27 3.25 -8.21 4.83
N VAL A 28 3.78 -7.26 4.06
CA VAL A 28 3.48 -5.84 4.23
C VAL A 28 2.03 -5.50 3.87
N VAL A 29 1.53 -6.00 2.74
CA VAL A 29 0.14 -5.77 2.32
C VAL A 29 -0.83 -6.45 3.29
N GLU A 30 -0.51 -7.64 3.79
CA GLU A 30 -1.32 -8.31 4.81
C GLU A 30 -1.33 -7.55 6.14
N ALA A 31 -0.18 -7.00 6.57
CA ALA A 31 -0.10 -6.15 7.76
C ALA A 31 -0.98 -4.89 7.62
N LEU A 32 -1.14 -4.36 6.40
CA LEU A 32 -2.04 -3.23 6.15
C LEU A 32 -3.50 -3.57 6.50
N PHE A 33 -3.94 -4.83 6.34
CA PHE A 33 -5.34 -5.20 6.57
C PHE A 33 -5.79 -5.02 8.03
N ALA A 34 -4.86 -5.06 8.98
CA ALA A 34 -5.15 -4.81 10.40
C ALA A 34 -5.36 -3.32 10.73
N CYS A 35 -4.90 -2.42 9.85
CA CYS A 35 -4.99 -0.97 10.03
C CYS A 35 -4.45 -0.43 11.35
N ASP A 36 -3.41 -1.06 11.87
CA ASP A 36 -2.65 -0.61 13.02
C ASP A 36 -1.27 -0.07 12.63
N THR A 37 -0.54 0.38 13.63
CA THR A 37 0.78 1.00 13.46
C THR A 37 1.90 -0.02 13.36
N ASP A 38 1.64 -1.30 13.65
CA ASP A 38 2.65 -2.36 13.52
C ASP A 38 3.00 -2.58 12.04
N PHE A 39 2.07 -2.21 11.13
CA PHE A 39 2.32 -2.05 9.70
C PHE A 39 3.65 -1.35 9.40
N PHE A 40 3.99 -0.27 10.10
CA PHE A 40 5.19 0.52 9.79
C PHE A 40 6.49 -0.24 10.09
N GLU A 41 6.50 -1.04 11.15
CA GLU A 41 7.64 -1.89 11.49
C GLU A 41 7.80 -3.03 10.46
N VAL A 42 6.68 -3.64 10.05
CA VAL A 42 6.70 -4.67 8.99
C VAL A 42 7.21 -4.07 7.69
N LEU A 43 6.67 -2.91 7.26
CA LEU A 43 7.11 -2.20 6.06
C LEU A 43 8.62 -1.90 6.10
N LYS A 44 9.12 -1.37 7.22
CA LYS A 44 10.54 -1.05 7.37
C LYS A 44 11.43 -2.30 7.30
N SER A 45 10.99 -3.41 7.91
CA SER A 45 11.73 -4.68 7.88
C SER A 45 11.78 -5.29 6.47
N GLU A 46 10.73 -5.07 5.67
CA GLU A 46 10.56 -5.65 4.33
C GLU A 46 10.78 -4.64 3.20
N ARG A 47 11.36 -3.47 3.50
CA ARG A 47 11.50 -2.37 2.53
C ARG A 47 12.23 -2.75 1.24
N SER A 48 13.12 -3.75 1.28
CA SER A 48 13.80 -4.29 0.09
C SER A 48 12.87 -4.94 -0.92
N ALA A 49 11.61 -5.23 -0.55
CA ALA A 49 10.58 -5.69 -1.46
C ALA A 49 10.06 -4.58 -2.39
N PHE A 50 10.36 -3.32 -2.10
CA PHE A 50 9.86 -2.16 -2.81
C PHE A 50 11.02 -1.38 -3.45
N SER A 51 10.97 -1.21 -4.77
CA SER A 51 11.92 -0.38 -5.52
C SER A 51 11.41 1.04 -5.60
N SER A 52 11.70 1.85 -4.56
CA SER A 52 11.28 3.26 -4.53
C SER A 52 12.10 4.10 -5.50
N GLN A 53 11.43 4.82 -6.40
CA GLN A 53 12.08 5.68 -7.40
C GLN A 53 12.07 7.16 -6.99
N GLU A 54 10.91 7.63 -6.55
CA GLU A 54 10.66 9.03 -6.25
C GLU A 54 9.89 9.15 -4.94
N VAL A 55 10.22 10.19 -4.16
CA VAL A 55 9.40 10.64 -3.04
C VAL A 55 8.94 12.06 -3.31
N ARG A 56 7.63 12.25 -3.29
CA ARG A 56 6.97 13.54 -3.49
C ARG A 56 6.02 13.85 -2.34
N THR A 57 6.05 15.10 -1.89
CA THR A 57 5.05 15.62 -0.94
C THR A 57 4.16 16.60 -1.66
N VAL A 58 2.85 16.38 -1.59
CA VAL A 58 1.80 17.24 -2.14
C VAL A 58 1.01 17.86 -0.98
N PHE A 59 0.71 19.15 -1.09
CA PHE A 59 -0.19 19.83 -0.18
C PHE A 59 -1.45 20.25 -0.95
N TYR A 60 -2.63 19.93 -0.42
CA TYR A 60 -3.91 20.31 -0.99
C TYR A 60 -4.88 20.68 0.15
N GLU A 61 -5.33 21.94 0.19
CA GLU A 61 -6.13 22.50 1.28
C GLU A 61 -5.54 22.21 2.67
N HIS A 62 -6.18 21.31 3.43
CA HIS A 62 -5.82 20.87 4.76
C HIS A 62 -5.15 19.48 4.77
N LEU A 63 -4.76 18.96 3.60
CA LEU A 63 -4.18 17.65 3.42
C LEU A 63 -2.71 17.78 3.02
N ARG A 64 -1.84 17.08 3.73
CA ARG A 64 -0.49 16.75 3.27
C ARG A 64 -0.47 15.29 2.84
N THR A 65 -0.07 15.01 1.61
CA THR A 65 0.09 13.67 1.05
C THR A 65 1.56 13.45 0.73
N ASP A 66 2.20 12.50 1.41
CA ASP A 66 3.51 11.98 1.04
C ASP A 66 3.31 10.73 0.17
N ILE A 67 3.96 10.69 -1.00
CA ILE A 67 3.83 9.61 -1.99
C ILE A 67 5.23 9.08 -2.30
N VAL A 68 5.38 7.76 -2.28
CA VAL A 68 6.56 7.04 -2.74
C VAL A 68 6.18 6.24 -3.98
N GLU A 69 6.73 6.58 -5.14
CA GLU A 69 6.49 5.84 -6.39
C GLU A 69 7.39 4.62 -6.50
N PHE A 70 6.83 3.53 -7.04
CA PHE A 70 7.54 2.28 -7.30
C PHE A 70 7.85 2.13 -8.78
N ASP A 71 9.14 1.95 -9.10
CA ASP A 71 9.59 1.58 -10.45
C ASP A 71 10.67 0.49 -10.36
N PRO A 72 10.39 -0.72 -10.86
CA PRO A 72 9.10 -1.16 -11.42
C PRO A 72 8.00 -1.28 -10.34
N PRO A 73 6.71 -1.26 -10.73
CA PRO A 73 5.61 -1.58 -9.82
C PRO A 73 5.72 -2.98 -9.21
N VAL A 74 5.18 -3.14 -8.01
CA VAL A 74 5.30 -4.37 -7.21
C VAL A 74 4.07 -5.24 -7.41
N GLU A 75 4.27 -6.46 -7.93
CA GLU A 75 3.20 -7.44 -8.11
C GLU A 75 3.00 -8.26 -6.83
N VAL A 76 1.83 -8.14 -6.18
CA VAL A 76 1.55 -8.88 -4.95
C VAL A 76 0.06 -9.10 -4.73
N LEU A 77 -0.32 -10.28 -4.24
CA LEU A 77 -1.72 -10.71 -4.04
C LEU A 77 -2.63 -10.58 -5.28
N GLY A 78 -2.05 -10.62 -6.47
CA GLY A 78 -2.77 -10.40 -7.74
C GLY A 78 -3.12 -8.94 -8.01
N LEU A 79 -2.39 -8.01 -7.39
CA LEU A 79 -2.48 -6.57 -7.58
C LEU A 79 -1.13 -6.02 -8.04
N ARG A 80 -1.18 -4.91 -8.77
CA ARG A 80 -0.01 -4.16 -9.21
C ARG A 80 0.13 -2.86 -8.44
N LEU A 81 0.98 -2.85 -7.42
CA LEU A 81 1.22 -1.71 -6.54
C LEU A 81 2.13 -0.69 -7.22
N THR A 82 1.64 0.53 -7.37
CA THR A 82 2.34 1.61 -8.08
C THR A 82 2.94 2.65 -7.15
N SER A 83 2.36 2.85 -5.97
CA SER A 83 2.91 3.76 -4.97
C SER A 83 2.47 3.41 -3.56
N TYR A 84 3.25 3.90 -2.59
CA TYR A 84 2.81 4.04 -1.21
C TYR A 84 2.40 5.48 -0.93
N ARG A 85 1.40 5.66 -0.07
CA ARG A 85 0.84 6.96 0.30
C ARG A 85 0.65 7.09 1.80
N GLN A 86 0.95 8.28 2.30
CA GLN A 86 0.60 8.73 3.65
C GLN A 86 -0.07 10.08 3.57
N ASP A 87 -1.26 10.18 4.15
CA ASP A 87 -1.97 11.44 4.28
C ASP A 87 -2.01 11.88 5.74
N THR A 88 -1.82 13.17 5.93
CA THR A 88 -2.04 13.85 7.19
C THR A 88 -3.05 14.98 6.98
N VAL A 89 -4.21 14.86 7.61
CA VAL A 89 -5.22 15.92 7.66
C VAL A 89 -4.84 16.90 8.76
N LEU A 90 -4.77 18.18 8.45
CA LEU A 90 -4.34 19.27 9.33
C LEU A 90 -5.55 20.14 9.69
N ASN A 91 -5.85 20.30 10.97
CA ASN A 91 -6.84 21.29 11.41
C ASN A 91 -6.22 22.70 11.49
N TYR A 92 -7.08 23.71 11.64
CA TYR A 92 -6.68 25.10 11.93
C TYR A 92 -5.59 25.13 13.02
N GLY A 93 -4.41 25.63 12.65
CA GLY A 93 -3.21 25.64 13.51
C GLY A 93 -2.18 24.52 13.24
N LEU A 94 -2.24 23.85 12.09
CA LEU A 94 -1.27 22.83 11.63
C LEU A 94 -1.16 21.59 12.52
N ARG A 95 -2.18 21.32 13.35
CA ARG A 95 -2.21 20.12 14.18
C ARG A 95 -2.87 18.97 13.40
N PRO A 96 -2.21 17.82 13.26
CA PRO A 96 -2.82 16.63 12.66
C PRO A 96 -4.10 16.22 13.37
N SER A 97 -5.18 16.02 12.61
CA SER A 97 -6.49 15.61 13.11
C SER A 97 -6.84 14.17 12.71
N ALA A 98 -6.35 13.73 11.56
CA ALA A 98 -6.50 12.36 11.08
C ALA A 98 -5.32 11.99 10.18
N PHE A 99 -5.15 10.68 10.02
CA PHE A 99 -4.08 10.10 9.23
C PHE A 99 -4.66 8.98 8.36
N SER A 100 -4.11 8.82 7.16
CA SER A 100 -4.28 7.58 6.40
C SER A 100 -2.97 7.13 5.79
N TRP A 101 -2.84 5.83 5.58
CA TRP A 101 -1.69 5.23 4.93
C TRP A 101 -2.07 3.98 4.15
N GLY A 102 -1.26 3.65 3.15
CA GLY A 102 -1.41 2.41 2.39
C GLY A 102 -0.84 2.53 0.99
N PHE A 103 -1.38 1.76 0.04
CA PHE A 103 -0.84 1.63 -1.31
C PHE A 103 -1.85 2.04 -2.37
N GLN A 104 -1.36 2.57 -3.49
CA GLN A 104 -2.14 2.66 -4.72
C GLN A 104 -1.84 1.47 -5.62
N VAL A 105 -2.87 1.02 -6.33
CA VAL A 105 -2.79 -0.07 -7.33
C VAL A 105 -3.42 0.35 -8.65
N ASP A 106 -3.02 -0.32 -9.73
CA ASP A 106 -3.58 -0.08 -11.07
C ASP A 106 -5.04 -0.56 -11.20
N GLU A 107 -5.44 -1.55 -10.40
CA GLU A 107 -6.79 -2.12 -10.43
C GLU A 107 -7.86 -1.13 -9.97
N THR A 108 -9.06 -1.24 -10.53
CA THR A 108 -10.23 -0.49 -10.03
C THR A 108 -10.59 -0.93 -8.60
N PRO A 109 -11.39 -0.14 -7.85
CA PRO A 109 -11.80 -0.53 -6.50
C PRO A 109 -12.50 -1.91 -6.46
N VAL A 110 -13.33 -2.21 -7.46
CA VAL A 110 -14.02 -3.50 -7.58
C VAL A 110 -13.05 -4.62 -7.94
N GLY A 111 -12.11 -4.38 -8.86
CA GLY A 111 -11.07 -5.34 -9.21
C GLY A 111 -10.19 -5.70 -8.00
N THR A 112 -9.79 -4.69 -7.24
CA THR A 112 -9.02 -4.83 -6.01
C THR A 112 -9.77 -5.65 -4.97
N ALA A 113 -11.05 -5.34 -4.74
CA ALA A 113 -11.89 -6.08 -3.80
C ALA A 113 -12.06 -7.56 -4.20
N LEU A 114 -12.12 -7.84 -5.51
CA LEU A 114 -12.20 -9.22 -6.02
C LEU A 114 -10.90 -9.99 -5.77
N ALA A 115 -9.74 -9.38 -6.05
CA ALA A 115 -8.42 -9.98 -5.81
C ALA A 115 -8.20 -10.27 -4.32
N LEU A 116 -8.60 -9.36 -3.44
CA LEU A 116 -8.40 -9.48 -1.99
C LEU A 116 -9.46 -10.32 -1.28
N ARG A 117 -10.53 -10.73 -1.95
CA ARG A 117 -11.69 -11.40 -1.34
C ARG A 117 -11.33 -12.58 -0.42
N LYS A 118 -10.30 -13.36 -0.77
CA LYS A 118 -9.89 -14.55 0.01
C LYS A 118 -9.24 -14.22 1.36
N TYR A 119 -8.77 -12.99 1.55
CA TYR A 119 -8.09 -12.54 2.77
C TYR A 119 -9.05 -11.96 3.81
N PHE A 120 -10.30 -11.69 3.43
CA PHE A 120 -11.31 -11.08 4.30
C PHE A 120 -12.47 -12.06 4.55
N PRO A 121 -12.91 -12.23 5.82
CA PRO A 121 -13.90 -13.23 6.16
C PRO A 121 -15.32 -12.83 5.74
N GLY A 122 -16.11 -13.83 5.34
CA GLY A 122 -17.55 -13.69 5.04
C GLY A 122 -17.88 -13.71 3.55
N GLU A 123 -19.16 -13.97 3.24
CA GLU A 123 -19.64 -14.06 1.85
C GLU A 123 -19.58 -12.72 1.10
N LYS A 124 -19.73 -11.62 1.84
CA LYS A 124 -19.62 -10.24 1.36
C LYS A 124 -18.58 -9.51 2.21
N PRO A 125 -17.28 -9.70 1.94
CA PRO A 125 -16.22 -9.15 2.78
C PRO A 125 -16.07 -7.64 2.68
N PHE A 126 -16.66 -7.02 1.66
CA PHE A 126 -16.64 -5.57 1.45
C PHE A 126 -18.06 -5.01 1.28
N ARG A 127 -18.28 -3.79 1.77
CA ARG A 127 -19.52 -3.01 1.62
C ARG A 127 -19.21 -1.57 1.24
N GLY A 128 -20.14 -0.89 0.58
CA GLY A 128 -20.00 0.53 0.29
C GLY A 128 -20.47 0.86 -1.12
N THR A 129 -19.84 1.85 -1.74
CA THR A 129 -20.13 2.32 -3.09
C THR A 129 -19.04 1.86 -4.06
N VAL A 130 -19.23 2.15 -5.36
CA VAL A 130 -18.18 1.92 -6.38
C VAL A 130 -16.92 2.77 -6.17
N ASP A 131 -17.02 3.82 -5.36
CA ASP A 131 -15.92 4.75 -5.07
C ASP A 131 -15.21 4.42 -3.75
N MET A 132 -15.88 3.71 -2.83
CA MET A 132 -15.32 3.32 -1.54
C MET A 132 -15.96 2.03 -1.04
N LEU A 133 -15.12 1.01 -0.86
CA LEU A 133 -15.46 -0.30 -0.33
C LEU A 133 -14.72 -0.51 0.98
N GLN A 134 -15.45 -0.65 2.09
CA GLN A 134 -14.89 -0.91 3.41
C GLN A 134 -15.01 -2.40 3.73
N ALA A 135 -13.99 -2.96 4.38
CA ALA A 135 -14.08 -4.31 4.93
C ALA A 135 -15.27 -4.41 5.90
N THR A 136 -16.10 -5.45 5.77
CA THR A 136 -17.33 -5.63 6.57
C THR A 136 -17.04 -6.15 7.96
N LYS A 137 -15.93 -6.86 8.10
CA LYS A 137 -15.34 -7.28 9.37
C LYS A 137 -13.92 -6.71 9.38
N GLY A 138 -13.46 -6.25 10.54
CA GLY A 138 -12.03 -5.99 10.72
C GLY A 138 -11.23 -7.26 10.45
N TYR A 139 -9.92 -7.13 10.29
CA TYR A 139 -9.02 -8.27 10.43
C TYR A 139 -9.35 -9.01 11.75
N PRO A 140 -9.28 -10.35 11.81
CA PRO A 140 -9.75 -11.11 12.98
C PRO A 140 -9.33 -10.44 14.30
N ASP A 141 -10.31 -10.22 15.18
CA ASP A 141 -10.15 -9.66 16.54
C ASP A 141 -9.90 -8.14 16.68
N GLN A 142 -10.06 -7.30 15.64
CA GLN A 142 -9.92 -5.83 15.77
C GLN A 142 -11.16 -5.02 15.29
N PRO A 143 -12.18 -4.79 16.14
CA PRO A 143 -13.32 -3.93 15.81
C PRO A 143 -12.94 -2.43 15.90
N GLY A 144 -13.01 -1.69 14.79
CA GLY A 144 -12.95 -0.22 14.77
C GLY A 144 -11.91 0.41 13.85
N LYS A 145 -10.94 -0.36 13.36
CA LYS A 145 -9.98 0.07 12.34
C LYS A 145 -10.41 -0.52 11.01
N LEU A 146 -10.82 0.34 10.07
CA LEU A 146 -11.43 -0.13 8.82
C LEU A 146 -10.44 0.03 7.68
N PHE A 147 -9.94 -1.10 7.21
CA PHE A 147 -9.35 -1.20 5.89
C PHE A 147 -10.39 -0.84 4.83
N ALA A 148 -10.02 0.05 3.93
CA ALA A 148 -10.86 0.50 2.84
C ALA A 148 -10.11 0.40 1.52
N ILE A 149 -10.90 0.19 0.47
CA ILE A 149 -10.49 0.32 -0.92
C ILE A 149 -11.24 1.53 -1.46
N SER A 150 -10.55 2.58 -1.86
CA SER A 150 -11.16 3.82 -2.34
C SER A 150 -10.62 4.23 -3.71
N LYS A 151 -11.32 5.12 -4.41
CA LYS A 151 -10.76 5.78 -5.58
C LYS A 151 -9.59 6.70 -5.18
N PRO A 152 -8.62 6.90 -6.09
CA PRO A 152 -7.59 7.91 -5.92
C PRO A 152 -8.17 9.30 -5.61
N ARG A 153 -7.48 10.05 -4.75
CA ARG A 153 -7.91 11.38 -4.29
C ARG A 153 -7.51 12.50 -5.23
N LEU A 154 -6.33 12.40 -5.86
CA LEU A 154 -5.82 13.48 -6.71
C LEU A 154 -6.39 13.35 -8.13
N ALA A 155 -6.70 14.49 -8.73
CA ALA A 155 -7.25 14.54 -10.08
C ALA A 155 -6.26 13.94 -11.11
N GLY A 156 -6.78 13.12 -12.02
CA GLY A 156 -6.00 12.45 -13.07
C GLY A 156 -5.39 11.11 -12.67
N GLU A 157 -5.47 10.73 -11.39
CA GLU A 157 -5.02 9.41 -10.93
C GLU A 157 -6.06 8.32 -11.25
N THR A 158 -5.56 7.12 -11.53
CA THR A 158 -6.36 5.93 -11.85
C THR A 158 -6.14 4.79 -10.85
N GLY A 159 -6.98 3.76 -10.93
CA GLY A 159 -6.87 2.57 -10.10
C GLY A 159 -7.60 2.71 -8.75
N ALA A 160 -6.97 2.25 -7.67
CA ALA A 160 -7.55 2.26 -6.33
C ALA A 160 -6.49 2.46 -5.24
N ASN A 161 -6.90 3.00 -4.10
CA ASN A 161 -6.11 3.04 -2.88
C ASN A 161 -6.56 1.91 -1.95
N LEU A 162 -5.62 1.12 -1.45
CA LEU A 162 -5.75 0.27 -0.29
C LEU A 162 -5.31 1.11 0.90
N GLU A 163 -6.22 1.43 1.82
CA GLU A 163 -5.91 2.40 2.85
C GLU A 163 -6.52 2.08 4.20
N CYS A 164 -5.79 2.52 5.21
CA CYS A 164 -6.22 2.57 6.59
C CYS A 164 -6.44 4.02 6.98
N HIS A 165 -7.50 4.26 7.75
CA HIS A 165 -7.80 5.58 8.29
C HIS A 165 -7.80 5.53 9.81
N SER A 166 -7.17 6.52 10.44
CA SER A 166 -7.12 6.64 11.89
C SER A 166 -7.27 8.09 12.32
N GLY A 167 -8.17 8.35 13.27
CA GLY A 167 -8.25 9.65 13.90
C GLY A 167 -7.07 9.88 14.84
N ARG A 168 -6.72 11.14 15.11
CA ARG A 168 -5.59 11.45 16.03
C ARG A 168 -5.72 10.77 17.40
N LYS A 169 -6.95 10.59 17.89
CA LYS A 169 -7.24 9.95 19.19
C LYS A 169 -6.95 8.45 19.20
N ASP A 170 -6.94 7.80 18.03
CA ASP A 170 -6.85 6.34 17.89
C ASP A 170 -5.40 5.87 17.74
N LEU A 171 -4.46 6.77 17.45
CA LEU A 171 -3.01 6.50 17.36
C LEU A 171 -2.27 6.58 18.72
N GLY A 172 -2.99 6.74 19.82
CA GLY A 172 -2.41 6.86 21.15
C GLY A 172 -1.35 7.97 21.24
N ASN A 173 -0.14 7.61 21.67
CA ASN A 173 0.96 8.56 21.90
C ASN A 173 1.72 8.97 20.63
N ILE A 174 1.39 8.41 19.46
CA ILE A 174 2.06 8.74 18.21
C ILE A 174 1.57 10.12 17.74
N TRP A 175 2.48 11.10 17.71
CA TRP A 175 2.18 12.47 17.31
C TRP A 175 2.18 12.71 15.81
N SER A 176 2.87 11.84 15.06
CA SER A 176 2.99 11.86 13.60
C SER A 176 3.29 10.46 13.09
N LEU A 177 2.90 10.17 11.85
CA LEU A 177 3.39 8.96 11.16
C LEU A 177 4.92 9.01 10.98
N PRO A 178 5.59 7.86 10.82
CA PRO A 178 7.01 7.82 10.44
C PRO A 178 7.24 8.54 9.11
N ASP A 179 8.40 9.18 8.92
CA ASP A 179 8.77 9.77 7.63
C ASP A 179 8.86 8.65 6.57
N VAL A 180 8.22 8.84 5.41
CA VAL A 180 8.23 7.89 4.30
C VAL A 180 9.65 7.53 3.84
N VAL A 181 10.58 8.46 3.99
CA VAL A 181 12.00 8.26 3.70
C VAL A 181 12.57 7.13 4.54
N ASP A 182 12.28 7.10 5.84
CA ASP A 182 12.79 6.09 6.77
C ASP A 182 12.13 4.72 6.59
N LEU A 183 10.92 4.70 6.01
CA LEU A 183 10.18 3.47 5.71
C LEU A 183 10.76 2.73 4.51
N PHE A 184 11.24 3.44 3.49
CA PHE A 184 11.66 2.84 2.22
C PHE A 184 13.17 2.82 1.98
N SER A 185 13.98 3.56 2.75
CA SER A 185 15.45 3.48 2.63
C SER A 185 16.18 3.78 3.93
N GLU A 186 17.42 3.32 4.02
CA GLU A 186 18.40 3.77 5.03
C GLU A 186 19.17 5.01 4.57
N THR A 187 19.29 5.21 3.26
CA THR A 187 20.05 6.30 2.65
C THR A 187 19.36 6.76 1.37
N TRP A 188 19.09 8.07 1.27
CA TRP A 188 18.54 8.65 0.04
C TRP A 188 19.61 9.47 -0.69
N ALA A 189 19.68 9.32 -2.01
CA ALA A 189 20.41 10.27 -2.82
C ALA A 189 19.68 11.62 -2.73
N SER A 190 20.40 12.70 -2.40
CA SER A 190 19.83 14.02 -2.12
C SER A 190 19.06 14.65 -3.30
N GLY A 191 19.14 14.08 -4.51
CA GLY A 191 18.42 14.50 -5.71
C GLY A 191 17.11 13.76 -6.00
N SER A 192 16.72 12.78 -5.17
CA SER A 192 15.53 11.93 -5.38
C SER A 192 14.29 12.37 -4.58
N ARG A 193 14.42 13.43 -3.76
CA ARG A 193 13.34 13.99 -2.94
C ARG A 193 12.91 15.32 -3.54
N TRP A 194 11.69 15.37 -4.05
CA TRP A 194 11.12 16.59 -4.62
C TRP A 194 9.93 17.05 -3.78
N GLN A 195 9.89 18.34 -3.46
CA GLN A 195 8.73 18.95 -2.81
C GLN A 195 7.91 19.65 -3.90
N ALA A 196 6.73 19.12 -4.19
CA ALA A 196 5.80 19.74 -5.13
C ALA A 196 4.74 20.52 -4.32
N TRP A 197 4.92 21.83 -4.22
CA TRP A 197 3.89 22.72 -3.68
C TRP A 197 2.84 22.96 -4.76
N ILE A 198 1.75 22.18 -4.75
CA ILE A 198 0.56 22.53 -5.54
C ILE A 198 -0.21 23.60 -4.76
N PHE A 199 0.12 24.86 -5.00
CA PHE A 199 -0.75 25.94 -4.57
C PHE A 199 -2.05 25.82 -5.38
N GLY A 200 -3.12 25.36 -4.73
CA GLY A 200 -4.46 25.55 -5.24
C GLY A 200 -4.74 27.04 -5.30
N TRP A 201 -4.49 27.66 -6.46
CA TRP A 201 -5.15 28.89 -6.83
C TRP A 201 -6.44 28.52 -7.55
N LEU A 202 -7.52 29.18 -7.12
CA LEU A 202 -8.82 29.26 -7.78
C LEU A 202 -8.65 29.30 -9.30
N ASP A 203 -9.31 28.38 -10.00
CA ASP A 203 -10.25 28.65 -11.10
C ASP A 203 -11.06 27.37 -11.42
#